data_AF-A0A914XYX0-F1
#
_entry.id   AF-A0A914XYX0-F1
#
_cell.length_a   1.000
_cell.length_b   1.000
_cell.length_c   1.000
_cell.angle_alpha   90.00
_cell.angle_beta   90.00
_cell.angle_gamma   90.00
#
_symmetry.space_group_name_H-M   'P 1'
#
loop_
_entity.id
_entity.type
_entity.pdbx_description
1 polymer ?
#
loop_
_entity_poly.entity_id
_entity_poly.type
_entity_poly.pdbx_seq_one_letter_code
_entity_poly.pdbx_strand_id
1 'polypeptide(L)'
;MKIWHIVNVVVAQFLLCLLIPNDLFGFKTVWKMHINGYEWKESGVFPRLTTCDIAIRQYSGEIGDRIKHEQTQCFLAANNYIEKVFFWTWIIFVVLFFINLYSLCNWSWKIWNSKIIVQQYIEERLEKEQSKETLAEYANLLLPDARFTILMVAAQSHEMIGAADLVTGYMEWKNIRY
;
A
#
# COMPACT_ATOMS: atom_id res chain seq x y z
N MET A 1 -10.36 -7.30 -5.07
CA MET A 1 -10.01 -5.88 -4.84
C MET A 1 -8.73 -5.70 -4.03
N LYS A 2 -8.58 -6.31 -2.85
CA LYS A 2 -7.40 -6.14 -1.98
C LYS A 2 -6.04 -6.49 -2.61
N ILE A 3 -5.99 -7.53 -3.44
CA ILE A 3 -4.78 -7.94 -4.17
C ILE A 3 -4.28 -6.83 -5.09
N TRP A 4 -5.19 -6.10 -5.75
CA TRP A 4 -4.83 -4.98 -6.63
C TRP A 4 -4.15 -3.84 -5.88
N HIS A 5 -4.53 -3.57 -4.63
CA HIS A 5 -3.85 -2.56 -3.81
C HIS A 5 -2.40 -2.98 -3.49
N ILE A 6 -2.17 -4.26 -3.20
CA ILE A 6 -0.81 -4.78 -2.98
C ILE A 6 0.02 -4.66 -4.27
N VAL A 7 -0.54 -5.10 -5.41
CA VAL A 7 0.14 -4.98 -6.71
C VAL A 7 0.46 -3.51 -7.02
N ASN A 8 -0.49 -2.60 -6.79
CA ASN A 8 -0.27 -1.17 -7.03
C ASN A 8 0.85 -0.60 -6.17
N VAL A 9 0.90 -0.94 -4.87
CA VAL A 9 1.97 -0.50 -3.97
C VAL A 9 3.31 -1.08 -4.38
N VAL A 10 3.37 -2.36 -4.77
CA VAL A 10 4.61 -3.01 -5.23
C VAL A 10 5.12 -2.40 -6.53
N VAL A 11 4.24 -2.13 -7.49
CA VAL A 11 4.60 -1.47 -8.76
C VAL A 11 5.06 -0.04 -8.51
N ALA A 12 4.36 0.73 -7.68
CA ALA A 12 4.77 2.09 -7.31
C ALA A 12 6.15 2.10 -6.63
N GLN A 13 6.39 1.15 -5.73
CA GLN A 13 7.69 0.97 -5.07
C GLN A 13 8.78 0.62 -6.08
N PHE A 14 8.50 -0.27 -7.05
CA PHE A 14 9.44 -0.63 -8.10
C PHE A 14 9.77 0.53 -9.04
N LEU A 15 8.76 1.31 -9.46
CA LEU A 15 8.94 2.51 -10.27
C LEU A 15 9.80 3.56 -9.55
N LEU A 16 9.60 3.72 -8.24
CA LEU A 16 10.43 4.58 -7.40
C LEU A 16 11.90 4.13 -7.38
N CYS A 17 12.15 2.81 -7.43
CA CYS A 17 13.50 2.25 -7.47
C CYS A 17 14.19 2.41 -8.84
N LEU A 18 13.43 2.39 -9.94
CA LEU A 18 13.99 2.67 -11.28
C LEU A 18 14.59 4.07 -11.41
N LEU A 19 14.15 5.02 -10.58
CA LEU A 19 14.69 6.37 -10.55
C LEU A 19 16.09 6.44 -9.93
N ILE A 20 16.52 5.41 -9.18
CA ILE A 20 17.84 5.34 -8.55
C ILE A 20 18.72 4.32 -9.29
N PRO A 21 19.82 4.75 -9.93
CA PRO A 21 20.75 3.83 -10.55
C PRO A 21 21.40 2.92 -9.50
N ASN A 22 21.42 1.61 -9.77
CA ASN A 22 22.08 0.56 -8.98
C ASN A 22 21.40 0.12 -7.67
N ASP A 23 20.10 0.38 -7.49
CA ASP A 23 19.34 -0.16 -6.34
C ASP A 23 17.90 -0.57 -6.72
N LEU A 24 17.66 -1.88 -6.86
CA LEU A 24 16.38 -2.44 -7.30
C LEU A 24 15.24 -2.31 -6.28
N PHE A 25 15.54 -2.10 -5.00
CA PHE A 25 14.52 -2.01 -3.94
C PHE A 25 14.61 -0.70 -3.13
N GLY A 26 15.57 0.17 -3.43
CA GLY A 26 15.85 1.40 -2.67
C GLY A 26 16.33 1.14 -1.23
N PHE A 27 16.26 -0.11 -0.77
CA PHE A 27 16.59 -0.51 0.59
C PHE A 27 18.08 -0.32 0.88
N LYS A 28 18.95 -0.61 -0.09
CA LYS A 28 20.40 -0.45 0.08
C LYS A 28 20.77 1.02 0.22
N THR A 29 20.09 1.90 -0.52
CA THR A 29 20.26 3.35 -0.49
C THR A 29 19.77 3.93 0.84
N VAL A 30 18.54 3.59 1.24
CA VAL A 30 17.97 4.02 2.52
C VAL A 30 18.81 3.53 3.70
N TRP A 31 19.22 2.25 3.69
CA TRP A 31 20.04 1.67 4.75
C TRP A 31 21.41 2.33 4.85
N LYS A 32 22.11 2.50 3.73
CA LYS A 32 23.45 3.10 3.73
C LYS A 32 23.41 4.57 4.18
N MET A 33 22.50 5.36 3.64
CA MET A 33 22.49 6.81 3.88
C MET A 33 21.88 7.19 5.24
N HIS A 34 20.77 6.57 5.62
CA HIS A 34 19.99 7.01 6.79
C HIS A 34 20.23 6.17 8.04
N ILE A 35 20.60 4.90 7.90
CA ILE A 35 20.84 4.00 9.05
C ILE A 35 22.32 3.92 9.38
N ASN A 36 23.19 3.70 8.39
CA ASN A 36 24.64 3.66 8.59
C ASN A 36 25.32 5.03 8.56
N GLY A 37 24.59 6.09 8.15
CA GLY A 37 25.12 7.47 8.15
C GLY A 37 26.17 7.75 7.08
N TYR A 38 26.27 6.94 6.02
CA TYR A 38 27.20 7.19 4.93
C TYR A 38 26.85 8.50 4.21
N GLU A 39 27.83 9.39 4.06
CA GLU A 39 27.62 10.63 3.31
C GLU A 39 27.43 10.37 1.80
N TRP A 40 26.79 11.32 1.12
CA TRP A 40 26.60 11.32 -0.34
C TRP A 40 27.93 11.17 -1.11
N LYS A 41 29.05 11.60 -0.52
CA LYS A 41 30.40 11.47 -1.10
C LYS A 41 30.88 10.02 -1.19
N GLU A 42 30.46 9.17 -0.25
CA GLU A 42 30.90 7.77 -0.17
C GLU A 42 29.92 6.82 -0.85
N SER A 43 28.63 7.16 -0.82
CA SER A 43 27.59 6.38 -1.50
C SER A 43 27.47 6.71 -2.99
N GLY A 44 27.88 7.90 -3.43
CA GLY A 44 27.75 8.38 -4.81
C GLY A 44 26.31 8.61 -5.28
N VAL A 45 25.35 8.45 -4.37
CA VAL A 45 23.92 8.62 -4.64
C VAL A 45 23.51 10.00 -4.10
N PHE A 46 22.69 10.73 -4.87
CA PHE A 46 22.24 12.11 -4.58
C PHE A 46 23.37 13.12 -4.19
N PRO A 47 24.29 13.49 -5.10
CA PRO A 47 25.33 14.49 -4.80
C PRO A 47 24.75 15.88 -4.53
N ARG A 48 25.20 16.52 -3.44
CA ARG A 48 24.77 17.88 -3.05
C ARG A 48 25.60 18.97 -3.72
N LEU A 49 26.78 18.62 -4.20
CA LEU A 49 27.72 19.48 -4.89
C LEU A 49 28.19 18.75 -6.16
N THR A 50 28.27 19.48 -7.26
CA THR A 50 28.83 19.00 -8.53
C THR A 50 29.85 20.00 -9.06
N THR A 51 30.88 19.50 -9.74
CA THR A 51 31.82 20.35 -10.48
C THR A 51 31.22 20.65 -11.85
N CYS A 52 31.09 21.93 -12.18
CA CYS A 52 30.58 22.39 -13.47
C CYS A 52 31.68 23.10 -14.25
N ASP A 53 31.83 22.70 -15.51
CA ASP A 53 32.69 23.36 -16.48
C ASP A 53 31.94 24.52 -17.13
N ILE A 54 32.40 25.74 -16.87
CA ILE A 54 31.87 26.94 -17.51
C ILE A 54 32.83 27.34 -18.63
N ALA A 55 32.28 27.49 -19.85
CA ALA A 55 33.02 27.98 -21.02
C ALA A 55 32.90 29.50 -21.10
N ILE A 56 33.97 30.22 -20.79
CA ILE A 56 34.02 31.68 -20.84
C ILE A 56 34.64 32.10 -22.19
N ARG A 57 33.91 32.90 -22.97
CA ARG A 57 34.43 33.51 -24.21
C ARG A 57 35.13 34.82 -23.91
N GLN A 58 36.40 34.94 -24.27
CA GLN A 58 37.16 36.18 -24.11
C GLN A 58 37.10 37.03 -25.39
N TYR A 59 36.30 38.11 -25.38
CA TYR A 59 36.36 39.16 -26.40
C TYR A 59 37.52 40.11 -26.10
N SER A 60 38.76 39.66 -26.29
CA SER A 60 39.91 40.57 -26.33
C SER A 60 40.09 41.01 -27.78
N GLY A 61 40.12 42.33 -28.02
CA GLY A 61 40.03 42.98 -29.34
C GLY A 61 41.11 42.68 -30.38
N GLU A 62 41.88 41.59 -30.25
CA GLU A 62 42.86 41.16 -31.24
C GLU A 62 42.73 39.65 -31.51
N ILE A 63 42.17 39.34 -32.69
CA ILE A 63 42.33 38.11 -33.49
C ILE A 63 42.26 36.78 -32.70
N GLY A 64 41.04 36.25 -32.56
CA GLY A 64 40.77 34.83 -32.26
C GLY A 64 39.86 34.59 -31.07
N ASP A 65 38.72 33.94 -31.31
CA ASP A 65 37.73 33.54 -30.29
C ASP A 65 38.34 32.40 -29.42
N ARG A 66 39.02 32.75 -28.30
CA ARG A 66 39.58 31.76 -27.37
C ARG A 66 38.57 31.44 -26.27
N ILE A 67 38.12 30.19 -26.23
CA ILE A 67 37.23 29.66 -25.18
C ILE A 67 38.11 29.14 -24.03
N LYS A 68 37.98 29.72 -22.83
CA LYS A 68 38.62 29.22 -21.61
C LYS A 68 37.60 28.43 -20.80
N HIS A 69 37.95 27.20 -20.41
CA HIS A 69 37.15 26.38 -19.50
C HIS A 69 37.62 26.60 -18.07
N GLU A 70 36.69 26.88 -17.17
CA GLU A 70 36.95 27.04 -15.73
C GLU A 70 36.01 26.15 -14.93
N GLN A 71 36.60 25.34 -14.04
CA GLN A 71 35.90 24.39 -13.18
C GLN A 71 35.44 25.11 -11.91
N THR A 72 34.13 25.14 -11.68
CA THR A 72 33.55 25.74 -10.47
C THR A 72 32.67 24.74 -9.74
N GLN A 73 32.48 24.93 -8.43
CA GLN A 73 31.60 24.07 -7.64
C GLN A 73 30.19 24.66 -7.63
N CYS A 74 29.22 23.88 -8.09
CA CYS A 74 27.81 24.24 -8.07
C CYS A 74 27.06 23.44 -7.00
N PHE A 75 26.22 24.13 -6.22
CA PHE A 75 25.32 23.51 -5.27
C PHE A 75 24.05 23.02 -5.95
N LEU A 76 23.66 21.76 -5.70
CA LEU A 76 22.49 21.14 -6.30
C LEU A 76 21.33 21.06 -5.29
N ALA A 77 20.75 22.22 -4.98
CA ALA A 77 19.66 22.37 -4.01
C ALA A 77 18.48 21.43 -4.29
N ALA A 78 18.12 21.27 -5.56
CA ALA A 78 17.04 20.40 -6.00
C ALA A 78 17.28 18.93 -5.60
N ASN A 79 18.52 18.47 -5.67
CA ASN A 79 18.85 17.09 -5.38
C ASN A 79 18.77 16.77 -3.88
N ASN A 80 19.15 17.74 -3.04
CA ASN A 80 18.97 17.64 -1.60
C ASN A 80 17.48 17.58 -1.19
N TYR A 81 16.60 18.26 -1.95
CA TYR A 81 15.15 18.15 -1.73
C TYR A 81 14.62 16.78 -2.16
N ILE A 82 15.02 16.28 -3.34
CA ILE A 82 14.63 14.97 -3.86
C ILE A 82 15.06 13.85 -2.91
N GLU A 83 16.26 13.92 -2.34
CA GLU A 83 16.76 12.96 -1.34
C GLU A 83 15.73 12.77 -0.19
N LYS A 84 15.21 13.88 0.35
CA LYS A 84 14.27 13.83 1.47
C LYS A 84 12.88 13.37 1.05
N VAL A 85 12.37 13.86 -0.07
CA VAL A 85 11.06 13.42 -0.59
C VAL A 85 11.09 11.92 -0.90
N PHE A 86 12.13 11.44 -1.57
CA PHE A 86 12.32 10.02 -1.87
C PHE A 86 12.24 9.16 -0.60
N PHE A 87 12.99 9.54 0.45
CA PHE A 87 13.01 8.80 1.71
C PHE A 87 11.63 8.74 2.38
N TRP A 88 10.93 9.87 2.46
CA TRP A 88 9.58 9.92 3.03
C TRP A 88 8.58 9.07 2.23
N THR A 89 8.59 9.21 0.90
CA THR A 89 7.73 8.43 0.01
C THR A 89 8.01 6.93 0.12
N TRP A 90 9.29 6.54 0.19
CA TRP A 90 9.71 5.14 0.35
C TRP A 90 9.17 4.53 1.65
N ILE A 91 9.28 5.23 2.79
CA ILE A 91 8.74 4.75 4.08
C ILE A 91 7.22 4.62 4.02
N ILE A 92 6.52 5.61 3.45
CA ILE A 92 5.05 5.58 3.36
C ILE A 92 4.59 4.37 2.54
N PHE A 93 5.23 4.05 1.42
CA PHE A 93 4.87 2.88 0.62
C PHE A 93 5.14 1.55 1.35
N VAL A 94 6.24 1.45 2.10
CA VAL A 94 6.50 0.28 2.94
C VAL A 94 5.42 0.10 4.01
N VAL A 95 5.02 1.17 4.70
CA VAL A 95 3.93 1.13 5.68
C VAL A 95 2.61 0.72 5.03
N LEU A 96 2.27 1.32 3.88
CA LEU A 96 1.05 0.98 3.13
C LEU A 96 1.06 -0.48 2.68
N PHE A 97 2.21 -1.04 2.30
CA PHE A 97 2.33 -2.45 1.95
C PHE A 97 1.94 -3.35 3.13
N PHE A 98 2.46 -3.09 4.34
CA PHE A 98 2.12 -3.87 5.53
C PHE A 98 0.65 -3.74 5.94
N ILE A 99 0.07 -2.53 5.85
CA ILE A 99 -1.36 -2.32 6.12
C ILE A 99 -2.22 -3.14 5.15
N ASN A 100 -1.88 -3.13 3.86
CA ASN A 100 -2.62 -3.90 2.86
C ASN A 100 -2.43 -5.41 3.04
N LEU A 101 -1.23 -5.85 3.43
CA LEU A 101 -0.95 -7.25 3.73
C LEU A 101 -1.76 -7.73 4.93
N TYR A 102 -1.80 -6.96 6.01
CA TYR A 102 -2.64 -7.25 7.18
C TYR A 102 -4.12 -7.31 6.82
N SER A 103 -4.59 -6.34 6.03
CA SER A 103 -5.97 -6.28 5.53
C SER A 103 -6.33 -7.47 4.63
N LEU A 104 -5.37 -8.00 3.88
CA LEU A 104 -5.52 -9.21 3.08
C LEU A 104 -5.56 -10.45 3.96
N CYS A 105 -4.60 -10.62 4.88
CA CYS A 105 -4.56 -11.76 5.81
C CYS A 105 -5.85 -11.87 6.64
N ASN A 106 -6.33 -10.76 7.19
CA ASN A 106 -7.59 -10.73 7.94
C ASN A 106 -8.78 -11.20 7.10
N TRP A 107 -8.85 -10.77 5.83
CA TRP A 107 -9.95 -11.17 4.96
C TRP A 107 -9.83 -12.60 4.45
N SER A 108 -8.62 -13.06 4.15
CA SER A 108 -8.37 -14.47 3.84
C SER A 108 -8.80 -15.36 5.00
N TRP A 109 -8.49 -14.97 6.24
CA TRP A 109 -8.92 -15.70 7.44
C TRP A 109 -10.45 -15.68 7.61
N LYS A 110 -11.10 -14.53 7.41
CA LYS A 110 -12.57 -14.42 7.44
C LYS A 110 -13.26 -15.27 6.37
N ILE A 111 -12.70 -15.34 5.16
CA ILE A 111 -13.27 -16.15 4.07
C ILE A 111 -13.09 -17.64 4.37
N TRP A 112 -11.91 -18.04 4.84
CA TRP A 112 -11.62 -19.43 5.21
C TRP A 112 -12.55 -19.93 6.33
N ASN A 113 -12.76 -19.11 7.36
CA ASN A 113 -13.62 -19.42 8.49
C ASN A 113 -15.06 -18.89 8.34
N SER A 114 -15.46 -18.52 7.13
CA SER A 114 -16.76 -17.88 6.85
C SER A 114 -17.94 -18.68 7.38
N LYS A 115 -17.87 -20.01 7.35
CA LYS A 115 -18.92 -20.88 7.88
C LYS A 115 -19.09 -20.73 9.39
N ILE A 116 -18.00 -20.83 10.13
CA ILE A 116 -17.97 -20.76 11.59
C ILE A 116 -18.37 -19.36 12.05
N ILE A 117 -17.83 -18.33 11.40
CA ILE A 117 -18.10 -16.93 11.72
C ILE A 117 -19.58 -16.61 11.50
N VAL A 118 -20.16 -17.02 10.37
CA VAL A 118 -21.59 -16.81 10.10
C VAL A 118 -22.46 -17.62 11.08
N GLN A 119 -22.08 -18.86 11.41
CA GLN A 119 -22.80 -19.64 12.43
C GLN A 119 -22.81 -18.94 13.79
N GLN A 120 -21.66 -18.45 14.26
CA GLN A 120 -21.55 -17.69 15.51
C GLN A 120 -22.41 -16.42 15.49
N TYR A 121 -22.42 -15.67 14.37
CA TYR A 121 -23.25 -14.47 14.25
C TYR A 121 -24.75 -14.77 14.30
N ILE A 122 -25.18 -15.87 13.69
CA ILE A 122 -26.60 -16.25 13.68
C ILE A 122 -26.99 -16.76 15.08
N GLU A 123 -26.16 -17.60 15.71
CA GLU A 123 -26.42 -18.14 17.06
C GLU A 123 -26.54 -17.04 18.13
N GLU A 124 -25.64 -16.05 18.12
CA GLU A 124 -25.65 -14.95 19.09
C GLU A 124 -26.90 -14.06 18.98
N ARG A 125 -27.47 -13.93 17.77
CA ARG A 125 -28.66 -13.09 17.55
C ARG A 125 -29.98 -13.83 17.75
N LEU A 126 -30.06 -15.10 17.36
CA LEU A 126 -31.29 -15.90 17.42
C LEU A 126 -31.59 -16.54 18.77
N GLU A 127 -30.63 -16.54 19.71
CA GLU A 127 -30.93 -16.79 21.12
C GLU A 127 -32.00 -15.84 21.68
N LYS A 128 -32.28 -14.71 21.00
CA LYS A 128 -33.37 -13.79 21.33
C LYS A 128 -34.72 -14.09 20.68
N GLU A 129 -34.83 -14.93 19.65
CA GLU A 129 -36.07 -15.03 18.85
C GLU A 129 -36.62 -16.44 18.55
N GLN A 130 -35.83 -17.53 18.35
CA GLN A 130 -36.41 -18.86 18.04
C GLN A 130 -35.46 -20.08 18.17
N SER A 131 -36.03 -21.31 18.06
CA SER A 131 -35.42 -22.62 18.36
C SER A 131 -34.12 -22.95 17.60
N LYS A 132 -33.13 -23.52 18.31
CA LYS A 132 -31.74 -23.76 17.87
C LYS A 132 -31.57 -24.84 16.79
N GLU A 133 -32.49 -25.80 16.67
CA GLU A 133 -32.30 -26.98 15.80
C GLU A 133 -32.48 -26.68 14.29
N THR A 134 -33.44 -25.84 13.92
CA THR A 134 -33.68 -25.48 12.51
C THR A 134 -32.54 -24.63 11.94
N LEU A 135 -31.82 -23.91 12.79
CA LEU A 135 -30.76 -22.96 12.42
C LEU A 135 -29.50 -23.61 11.84
N ALA A 136 -29.03 -24.68 12.46
CA ALA A 136 -27.81 -25.37 12.05
C ALA A 136 -27.98 -25.97 10.64
N GLU A 137 -29.20 -26.43 10.34
CA GLU A 137 -29.58 -26.92 9.01
C GLU A 137 -29.57 -25.80 7.97
N TYR A 138 -30.11 -24.61 8.30
CA TYR A 138 -30.12 -23.45 7.40
C TYR A 138 -28.74 -22.83 7.17
N ALA A 139 -27.88 -22.73 8.20
CA ALA A 139 -26.51 -22.24 8.06
C ALA A 139 -25.66 -23.16 7.17
N ASN A 140 -25.96 -24.46 7.16
CA ASN A 140 -25.37 -25.42 6.22
C ASN A 140 -25.90 -25.25 4.80
N LEU A 141 -27.18 -24.88 4.65
CA LEU A 141 -27.86 -24.67 3.37
C LEU A 141 -27.52 -23.32 2.70
N LEU A 142 -26.90 -22.37 3.41
CA LEU A 142 -26.44 -21.11 2.82
C LEU A 142 -25.33 -21.35 1.78
N LEU A 143 -25.56 -20.88 0.56
CA LEU A 143 -24.55 -20.88 -0.50
C LEU A 143 -23.32 -20.06 -0.08
N PRO A 144 -22.11 -20.43 -0.53
CA PRO A 144 -20.87 -19.70 -0.23
C PRO A 144 -20.96 -18.22 -0.62
N ASP A 145 -21.66 -17.89 -1.70
CA ASP A 145 -21.86 -16.50 -2.15
C ASP A 145 -22.71 -15.70 -1.16
N ALA A 146 -23.75 -16.31 -0.58
CA ALA A 146 -24.59 -15.66 0.42
C ALA A 146 -23.80 -15.35 1.69
N ARG A 147 -22.93 -16.28 2.14
CA ARG A 147 -22.03 -16.07 3.29
C ARG A 147 -21.08 -14.91 3.06
N PHE A 148 -20.52 -14.79 1.85
CA PHE A 148 -19.65 -13.69 1.50
C PHE A 148 -20.38 -12.34 1.53
N THR A 149 -21.60 -12.26 0.98
CA THR A 149 -22.40 -11.03 1.01
C THR A 149 -22.72 -10.59 2.44
N ILE A 150 -23.10 -11.52 3.32
CA ILE A 150 -23.34 -11.22 4.74
C ILE A 150 -22.07 -10.67 5.41
N LEU A 151 -20.92 -11.30 5.17
CA LEU A 151 -19.63 -10.83 5.68
C LEU A 151 -19.25 -9.45 5.14
N MET A 152 -19.57 -9.15 3.89
CA MET A 152 -19.34 -7.84 3.27
C MET A 152 -20.24 -6.77 3.90
N VAL A 153 -21.53 -7.05 4.08
CA VAL A 153 -22.48 -6.13 4.74
C VAL A 153 -22.04 -5.87 6.17
N ALA A 154 -21.69 -6.91 6.92
CA ALA A 154 -21.21 -6.80 8.30
C ALA A 154 -19.89 -6.03 8.42
N ALA A 155 -19.04 -6.05 7.40
CA ALA A 155 -17.80 -5.27 7.39
C ALA A 155 -18.01 -3.80 7.02
N GLN A 156 -19.07 -3.49 6.27
CA GLN A 156 -19.38 -2.13 5.80
C GLN A 156 -20.30 -1.38 6.78
N SER A 157 -21.21 -2.10 7.44
CA SER A 157 -22.10 -1.53 8.43
C SER A 157 -21.35 -1.35 9.75
N HIS A 158 -21.11 -0.10 10.15
CA HIS A 158 -20.58 0.20 11.48
C HIS A 158 -21.52 -0.35 12.59
N GLU A 159 -22.79 -0.54 12.24
CA GLU A 159 -23.78 -1.25 13.04
C GLU A 159 -23.99 -2.67 12.48
N MET A 160 -23.64 -3.67 13.29
CA MET A 160 -23.82 -5.10 12.99
C MET A 160 -25.30 -5.52 12.79
N ILE A 161 -26.25 -4.60 13.02
CA ILE A 161 -27.70 -4.81 12.92
C ILE A 161 -28.13 -5.09 11.47
N GLY A 162 -27.59 -4.35 10.50
CA GLY A 162 -28.02 -4.48 9.10
C GLY A 162 -27.67 -5.83 8.45
N ALA A 163 -26.56 -6.47 8.87
CA ALA A 163 -26.23 -7.82 8.40
C ALA A 163 -27.14 -8.88 9.03
N ALA A 164 -27.53 -8.69 10.29
CA ALA A 164 -28.45 -9.58 10.98
C ALA A 164 -29.87 -9.49 10.38
N ASP A 165 -30.38 -8.28 10.16
CA ASP A 165 -31.71 -8.04 9.55
C ASP A 165 -31.82 -8.63 8.14
N LEU A 166 -30.71 -8.62 7.39
CA LEU A 166 -30.66 -9.23 6.06
C LEU A 166 -30.75 -10.76 6.13
N VAL A 167 -30.20 -11.36 7.19
CA VAL A 167 -30.28 -12.80 7.44
C VAL A 167 -31.68 -13.20 7.91
N THR A 168 -32.29 -12.46 8.84
CA THR A 168 -33.70 -12.69 9.25
C THR A 168 -34.66 -12.48 8.09
N GLY A 169 -34.53 -11.40 7.31
CA GLY A 169 -35.36 -11.16 6.13
C GLY A 169 -35.22 -12.26 5.06
N TYR A 170 -34.02 -12.81 4.86
CA TYR A 170 -33.83 -13.96 3.98
C TYR A 170 -34.52 -15.23 4.53
N MET A 171 -34.48 -15.44 5.85
CA MET A 171 -35.14 -16.57 6.50
C MET A 171 -36.66 -16.49 6.41
N GLU A 172 -37.25 -15.31 6.67
CA GLU A 172 -38.69 -15.08 6.51
C GLU A 172 -39.14 -15.33 5.07
N TRP A 173 -38.42 -14.78 4.09
CA TRP A 173 -38.75 -14.96 2.68
C TRP A 173 -38.71 -16.42 2.22
N LYS A 174 -37.79 -17.22 2.76
CA LYS A 174 -37.70 -18.65 2.43
C LYS A 174 -38.80 -19.47 3.09
N ASN A 175 -39.19 -19.10 4.33
CA ASN A 175 -40.27 -19.75 5.06
C ASN A 175 -41.65 -19.44 4.46
N ILE A 176 -41.81 -18.31 3.74
CA ILE A 176 -43.03 -17.95 3.00
C ILE A 176 -43.21 -18.77 1.70
N ARG A 177 -42.14 -19.42 1.21
CA ARG A 177 -42.14 -20.16 -0.08
C ARG A 177 -42.29 -21.67 0.04
N TYR A 178 -42.41 -22.19 1.26
CA TYR A 178 -42.80 -23.58 1.56
C TYR A 178 -44.07 -23.57 2.41
#